data_AF-A0A251WIA0-F1
#
_entry.id   AF-A0A251WIA0-F1
#
_cell.length_a   1.000
_cell.length_b   1.000
_cell.length_c   1.000
_cell.angle_alpha   90.00
_cell.angle_beta   90.00
_cell.angle_gamma   90.00
#
_symmetry.space_group_name_H-M   'P 1'
#
loop_
_entity.id
_entity.type
_entity.pdbx_description
1 polymer ?
#
loop_
_entity_poly.entity_id
_entity_poly.type
_entity_poly.pdbx_seq_one_letter_code
_entity_poly.pdbx_strand_id
1 'polypeptide(L)'
;MPSRSPNKKPTIPHEELLKNIIIFGVIVTVILVQIEFTPSTSPPPITMLTKPGCVVKGNISVSTGRYLYHVPGMQNYNNTVINFQNGERWFCSEAEAKRAGWTKAPK
;
A
#
# COMPACT_ATOMS: atom_id res chain seq x y z
N MET A 1 -16.04 8.98 -70.37
CA MET A 1 -14.97 9.28 -69.38
C MET A 1 -15.68 9.58 -68.06
N PRO A 2 -15.50 8.75 -67.02
CA PRO A 2 -14.27 8.73 -66.23
C PRO A 2 -13.74 7.30 -65.98
N SER A 3 -12.41 7.15 -66.04
CA SER A 3 -11.72 5.91 -65.70
C SER A 3 -11.71 5.74 -64.18
N ARG A 4 -12.50 4.80 -63.66
CA ARG A 4 -12.49 4.45 -62.23
C ARG A 4 -11.24 3.62 -61.97
N SER A 5 -10.24 4.22 -61.32
CA SER A 5 -9.05 3.51 -60.86
C SER A 5 -9.46 2.33 -59.96
N PRO A 6 -8.95 1.11 -60.17
CA PRO A 6 -9.29 -0.01 -59.31
C PRO A 6 -8.67 0.24 -57.93
N ASN A 7 -9.53 0.24 -56.91
CA ASN A 7 -9.09 0.23 -55.51
C ASN A 7 -8.21 -1.01 -55.29
N LYS A 8 -6.88 -0.81 -55.16
CA LYS A 8 -5.99 -1.85 -54.66
C LYS A 8 -6.41 -2.14 -53.22
N LYS A 9 -7.03 -3.29 -53.01
CA LYS A 9 -7.31 -3.79 -51.66
C LYS A 9 -5.98 -3.87 -50.90
N PRO A 10 -5.88 -3.33 -49.67
CA PRO A 10 -4.65 -3.46 -48.89
C PRO A 10 -4.48 -4.93 -48.53
N THR A 11 -3.60 -5.64 -49.22
CA THR A 11 -3.12 -6.95 -48.82
C THR A 11 -1.97 -6.73 -47.86
N ILE A 12 -2.28 -6.77 -46.56
CA ILE A 12 -1.28 -6.73 -45.50
C ILE A 12 -0.45 -8.02 -45.62
N PRO A 13 0.88 -7.94 -45.84
CA PRO A 13 1.70 -9.13 -46.00
C PRO A 13 1.68 -9.97 -44.71
N HIS A 14 1.58 -11.29 -44.85
CA HIS A 14 1.51 -12.24 -43.73
C HIS A 14 2.64 -12.06 -42.70
N GLU A 15 3.81 -11.58 -43.15
CA GLU A 15 4.96 -11.14 -42.33
C GLU A 15 4.61 -10.06 -41.30
N GLU A 16 3.77 -9.10 -41.66
CA GLU A 16 3.38 -7.96 -40.81
C GLU A 16 2.32 -8.37 -39.78
N LEU A 17 1.43 -9.29 -40.17
CA LEU A 17 0.50 -9.94 -39.26
C LEU A 17 1.24 -10.78 -38.21
N LEU A 18 2.21 -11.58 -38.65
CA LEU A 18 2.99 -12.42 -37.75
C LEU A 18 3.84 -11.58 -36.79
N LYS A 19 4.47 -10.50 -37.27
CA LYS A 19 5.20 -9.53 -36.43
C LYS A 19 4.29 -8.90 -35.39
N ASN A 20 3.08 -8.48 -35.76
CA ASN A 20 2.13 -7.88 -34.82
C ASN A 20 1.63 -8.89 -33.76
N ILE A 21 1.41 -10.15 -34.12
CA ILE A 21 1.03 -11.21 -33.17
C ILE A 21 2.15 -11.48 -32.16
N ILE A 22 3.40 -11.57 -32.63
CA ILE A 22 4.56 -11.76 -31.76
C ILE A 22 4.74 -10.57 -30.81
N ILE A 23 4.65 -9.33 -31.33
CA ILE A 23 4.77 -8.11 -30.53
C ILE A 23 3.66 -8.03 -29.48
N PHE A 24 2.41 -8.28 -29.85
CA PHE A 24 1.30 -8.25 -28.90
C PHE A 24 1.43 -9.35 -27.84
N GLY A 25 1.90 -10.54 -28.23
CA GLY A 25 2.22 -11.63 -27.31
C GLY A 25 3.29 -11.25 -26.30
N VAL A 26 4.39 -10.61 -26.74
CA VAL A 26 5.46 -10.13 -25.85
C VAL A 26 4.97 -9.00 -24.93
N ILE A 27 4.14 -8.10 -25.43
CA ILE A 27 3.57 -7.01 -24.60
C ILE A 27 2.63 -7.60 -23.54
N VAL A 28 1.75 -8.53 -23.90
CA VAL A 28 0.83 -9.19 -22.97
C VAL A 28 1.59 -10.01 -21.93
N THR A 29 2.66 -10.72 -22.30
CA THR A 29 3.48 -11.47 -21.33
C THR A 29 4.25 -10.54 -20.41
N VAL A 30 4.82 -9.43 -20.92
CA VAL A 30 5.48 -8.42 -20.07
C VAL A 30 4.47 -7.76 -19.12
N ILE A 31 3.28 -7.40 -19.58
CA ILE A 31 2.21 -6.84 -18.73
C ILE A 31 1.80 -7.85 -17.66
N LEU A 32 1.56 -9.12 -18.02
CA LEU A 32 1.23 -10.17 -17.06
C LEU A 32 2.33 -10.38 -16.02
N VAL A 33 3.60 -10.26 -16.40
CA VAL A 33 4.74 -10.34 -15.47
C VAL A 33 4.80 -9.12 -14.53
N GLN A 34 4.37 -7.93 -14.94
CA GLN A 34 4.35 -6.74 -14.06
C GLN A 34 3.24 -6.78 -12.99
N ILE A 35 2.16 -7.54 -13.19
CA ILE A 35 1.04 -7.61 -12.23
C ILE A 35 1.46 -8.35 -10.94
N GLU A 36 2.41 -9.27 -11.02
CA GLU A 36 2.91 -10.06 -9.87
C GLU A 36 4.13 -9.41 -9.17
N PHE A 37 4.79 -8.46 -9.82
CA PHE A 37 6.06 -7.87 -9.37
C PHE A 37 5.93 -6.45 -8.80
N THR A 38 4.73 -6.03 -8.40
CA THR A 38 4.67 -4.91 -7.45
C THR A 38 5.20 -5.43 -6.11
N PRO A 39 6.34 -4.93 -5.59
CA PRO A 39 6.77 -5.30 -4.26
C PRO A 39 5.68 -4.82 -3.29
N SER A 40 4.87 -5.77 -2.82
CA SER A 40 3.80 -5.55 -1.86
C SER A 40 4.43 -4.96 -0.59
N THR A 41 4.42 -3.63 -0.52
CA THR A 41 4.87 -2.86 0.64
C THR A 41 3.78 -2.85 1.72
N SER A 42 2.70 -3.62 1.53
CA SER A 42 1.74 -3.93 2.57
C SER A 42 2.14 -5.24 3.26
N PRO A 43 2.54 -5.21 4.54
CA PRO A 43 2.75 -6.44 5.29
C PRO A 43 1.45 -7.26 5.30
N PRO A 44 1.54 -8.61 5.25
CA PRO A 44 0.36 -9.45 5.19
C PRO A 44 -0.56 -9.22 6.41
N PRO A 45 -1.89 -9.33 6.24
CA PRO A 45 -2.87 -9.02 7.28
C PRO A 45 -2.70 -9.89 8.54
N ILE A 46 -2.09 -11.05 8.39
CA ILE A 46 -1.82 -12.01 9.48
C ILE A 46 -0.73 -11.51 10.43
N THR A 47 0.21 -10.67 9.98
CA THR A 47 1.25 -10.06 10.83
C THR A 47 0.73 -8.89 11.66
N MET A 48 -0.48 -8.36 11.38
CA MET A 48 -1.10 -7.34 12.22
C MET A 48 -1.75 -7.92 13.48
N LEU A 49 -2.16 -9.19 13.45
CA LEU A 49 -2.93 -9.79 14.55
C LEU A 49 -2.05 -10.33 15.69
N THR A 50 -0.78 -10.61 15.41
CA THR A 50 0.21 -11.08 16.38
C THR A 50 1.55 -10.40 16.11
N LYS A 51 1.66 -9.09 16.31
CA LYS A 51 2.94 -8.38 16.15
C LYS A 51 3.66 -8.25 17.51
N PRO A 52 4.46 -9.25 17.96
CA PRO A 52 5.46 -9.00 18.98
C PRO A 52 6.36 -7.88 18.45
N GLY A 53 6.36 -6.73 19.11
CA GLY A 53 7.17 -5.58 18.73
C GLY A 53 6.43 -4.25 18.54
N CYS A 54 5.10 -4.23 18.52
CA CYS A 54 4.36 -2.95 18.54
C CYS A 54 4.17 -2.49 19.98
N VAL A 55 5.21 -1.86 20.50
CA VAL A 55 5.34 -1.46 21.91
C VAL A 55 4.99 0.01 22.15
N VAL A 56 4.53 0.74 21.15
CA VAL A 56 4.17 2.16 21.34
C VAL A 56 2.68 2.24 21.64
N LYS A 57 2.32 2.68 22.85
CA LYS A 57 0.94 2.77 23.33
C LYS A 57 0.33 4.12 22.97
N GLY A 58 -0.69 4.18 22.11
CA GLY A 58 -1.46 5.38 21.83
C GLY A 58 -2.76 5.44 22.63
N ASN A 59 -2.81 6.26 23.69
CA ASN A 59 -3.97 6.47 24.56
C ASN A 59 -4.55 7.89 24.44
N ILE A 60 -5.88 8.01 24.56
CA ILE A 60 -6.56 9.31 24.51
C ILE A 60 -6.71 9.81 25.94
N SER A 61 -6.13 10.97 26.22
CA SER A 61 -6.22 11.58 27.56
C SER A 61 -7.67 11.86 27.94
N VAL A 62 -8.17 11.22 28.99
CA VAL A 62 -9.55 11.41 29.49
C VAL A 62 -9.82 12.86 29.88
N SER A 63 -8.80 13.57 30.38
CA SER A 63 -8.93 14.95 30.84
C SER A 63 -8.86 15.99 29.72
N THR A 64 -8.11 15.72 28.64
CA THR A 64 -7.84 16.73 27.59
C THR A 64 -8.30 16.33 26.19
N GLY A 65 -8.71 15.07 25.99
CA GLY A 65 -9.05 14.50 24.69
C GLY A 65 -7.85 14.36 23.74
N ARG A 66 -6.62 14.60 24.20
CA ARG A 66 -5.43 14.58 23.35
C ARG A 66 -4.99 13.16 23.02
N TYR A 67 -4.59 12.96 21.78
CA TYR A 67 -3.95 11.74 21.28
C TYR A 67 -2.49 11.71 21.73
N LEU A 68 -2.20 10.89 22.74
CA LEU A 68 -0.88 10.76 23.36
C LEU A 68 -0.29 9.38 23.10
N TYR A 69 0.99 9.32 22.72
CA TYR A 69 1.72 8.07 22.61
C TYR A 69 2.80 7.93 23.69
N HIS A 70 2.96 6.72 24.19
CA HIS A 70 3.95 6.32 25.19
C HIS A 70 4.87 5.25 24.62
N VAL A 71 6.16 5.35 24.93
CA VAL A 71 7.19 4.36 24.55
C VAL A 71 7.71 3.64 25.80
N PRO A 72 8.27 2.42 25.66
CA PRO A 72 8.90 1.72 26.77
C PRO A 72 9.96 2.60 27.46
N GLY A 73 9.98 2.58 28.80
CA GLY A 73 10.87 3.39 29.63
C GLY A 73 10.30 4.75 30.06
N MET A 74 9.10 5.14 29.61
CA MET A 74 8.39 6.29 30.19
C MET A 74 7.72 5.93 31.52
N GLN A 75 7.60 6.89 32.44
CA GLN A 75 7.07 6.67 33.78
C GLN A 75 5.65 6.06 33.75
N ASN A 76 4.82 6.57 32.85
CA ASN A 76 3.42 6.15 32.77
C ASN A 76 3.18 5.01 31.78
N TYR A 77 4.23 4.47 31.14
CA TYR A 77 4.07 3.47 30.09
C TYR A 77 3.34 2.20 30.60
N ASN A 78 3.68 1.71 31.79
CA ASN A 78 3.04 0.51 32.35
C ASN A 78 1.59 0.77 32.79
N ASN A 79 1.28 1.99 33.25
CA ASN A 79 -0.05 2.38 33.72
C ASN A 79 -1.00 2.69 32.56
N THR A 80 -0.48 3.08 31.39
CA THR A 80 -1.30 3.31 30.20
C THR A 80 -1.86 1.98 29.70
N VAL A 81 -3.18 1.84 29.75
CA VAL A 81 -3.93 0.70 29.17
C VAL A 81 -4.62 1.18 27.90
N ILE A 82 -4.54 0.39 26.83
CA ILE A 82 -5.13 0.73 25.53
C ILE A 82 -6.57 0.22 25.49
N ASN A 83 -7.52 1.12 25.28
CA ASN A 83 -8.92 0.81 25.03
C ASN A 83 -9.28 1.03 23.55
N PHE A 84 -9.31 -0.07 22.79
CA PHE A 84 -9.66 -0.06 21.36
C PHE A 84 -11.05 0.52 21.07
N GLN A 85 -12.00 0.42 22.00
CA GLN A 85 -13.36 0.96 21.80
C GLN A 85 -13.36 2.50 21.72
N ASN A 86 -12.39 3.14 22.38
CA ASN A 86 -12.23 4.60 22.37
C ASN A 86 -11.39 5.07 21.16
N GLY A 87 -10.95 4.17 20.28
CA GLY A 87 -10.05 4.49 19.17
C GLY A 87 -8.56 4.56 19.55
N GLU A 88 -8.23 4.14 20.78
CA GLU A 88 -6.85 3.93 21.22
C GLU A 88 -6.25 2.71 20.52
N ARG A 89 -4.93 2.73 20.32
CA ARG A 89 -4.26 1.67 19.56
C ARG A 89 -2.79 1.56 19.88
N TRP A 90 -2.21 0.46 19.46
CA TRP A 90 -0.76 0.27 19.47
C TRP A 90 -0.15 0.71 18.14
N PHE A 91 1.07 1.25 18.21
CA PHE A 91 1.92 1.57 17.07
C PHE A 91 3.20 0.77 17.15
N CYS A 92 3.81 0.54 16.00
CA CYS A 92 5.06 -0.21 15.90
C CYS A 92 6.29 0.70 15.93
N SER A 93 6.11 2.02 15.76
CA SER A 93 7.17 3.01 15.92
C SER A 93 6.62 4.38 16.34
N GLU A 94 7.47 5.24 16.90
CA GLU A 94 7.10 6.65 17.17
C GLU A 94 6.75 7.39 15.88
N ALA A 95 7.42 7.08 14.77
CA ALA A 95 7.15 7.70 13.47
C ALA A 95 5.75 7.37 12.96
N GLU A 96 5.28 6.15 13.18
CA GLU A 96 3.91 5.74 12.86
C GLU A 96 2.88 6.49 13.72
N ALA A 97 3.12 6.58 15.04
CA ALA A 97 2.25 7.35 15.93
C ALA A 97 2.15 8.82 15.49
N LYS A 98 3.29 9.46 15.19
CA LYS A 98 3.34 10.84 14.70
C LYS A 98 2.60 11.03 13.38
N ARG A 99 2.79 10.14 12.41
CA ARG A 99 2.05 10.17 11.13
C ARG A 99 0.55 9.99 11.32
N ALA A 100 0.14 9.22 12.34
CA ALA A 100 -1.26 9.06 12.71
C ALA A 100 -1.82 10.25 13.52
N GLY A 101 -1.05 11.33 13.72
CA GLY A 101 -1.49 12.54 14.43
C GLY A 101 -1.30 12.50 15.94
N TRP A 102 -0.56 11.51 16.47
CA TRP A 102 -0.35 11.36 17.91
C TRP A 102 0.87 12.16 18.38
N THR A 103 0.77 12.71 19.59
CA THR A 103 1.83 13.49 20.22
C THR A 103 2.49 12.73 21.35
N LYS A 104 3.80 12.94 21.57
CA LYS A 104 4.51 12.22 22.64
C LYS A 104 3.96 12.67 23.99
N ALA A 105 3.60 11.71 24.85
CA ALA A 105 3.20 12.04 26.19
C ALA A 105 4.37 12.72 26.95
N PRO A 106 4.07 13.63 27.90
CA PRO A 106 5.07 14.12 28.82
C PRO A 106 5.72 12.95 29.58
N LYS A 107 7.00 13.11 29.93
CA LYS A 107 7.78 12.07 30.62
C LYS A 107 7.15 11.68 31.95
#